data_AF-A0A7K1TTD7-F1
#
_entry.id   AF-A0A7K1TTD7-F1
#
_cell.length_a   1.000
_cell.length_b   1.000
_cell.length_c   1.000
_cell.angle_alpha   90.00
_cell.angle_beta   90.00
_cell.angle_gamma   90.00
#
_symmetry.space_group_name_H-M   'P 1'
#
loop_
_entity.id
_entity.type
_entity.pdbx_description
1 polymer ?
#
loop_
_entity_poly.entity_id
_entity_poly.type
_entity_poly.pdbx_seq_one_letter_code
_entity_poly.pdbx_strand_id
1 'polypeptide(L)'
;MPSSSPNRSRRRRGVLLGAFTIYLVLLAWVVLWKLEVPWIGEAAGLDRPVKLVPFVASGDAGANSPAEMTINLVLFIPFGLFLGALAPKWSWWRAGLAALVASLALEIVQQLISTGSFDTTDLIVNTAGALLGWGVYVLVRRAAGPRTPVVMSRLCITVSALTLVAVAVFVVSPFHYGPQRDVVVERTSPTP
;
A
#
# COMPACT_ATOMS: atom_id res chain seq x y z
N MET A 1 -27.99 14.23 23.24
CA MET A 1 -26.71 13.73 22.69
C MET A 1 -26.56 12.26 23.09
N PRO A 2 -26.51 11.27 22.20
CA PRO A 2 -26.32 9.89 22.64
C PRO A 2 -24.85 9.70 23.01
N SER A 3 -24.56 9.66 24.30
CA SER A 3 -23.26 9.25 24.83
C SER A 3 -23.04 7.80 24.43
N SER A 4 -22.20 7.55 23.43
CA SER A 4 -21.82 6.19 23.09
C SER A 4 -21.14 5.57 24.32
N SER A 5 -21.67 4.45 24.82
CA SER A 5 -21.09 3.78 25.99
C SER A 5 -19.61 3.47 25.73
N PRO A 6 -18.72 3.63 26.73
CA PRO A 6 -17.27 3.40 26.57
C PRO A 6 -16.91 2.03 25.97
N ASN A 7 -17.77 1.04 26.20
CA ASN A 7 -17.61 -0.31 25.66
C ASN A 7 -17.79 -0.36 24.12
N ARG A 8 -18.75 0.40 23.58
CA ARG A 8 -19.04 0.44 22.14
C ARG A 8 -17.92 1.12 21.35
N SER A 9 -17.30 2.16 21.91
CA SER A 9 -16.17 2.85 21.27
C SER A 9 -14.90 2.00 21.27
N ARG A 10 -14.61 1.29 22.38
CA ARG A 10 -13.50 0.32 22.47
C ARG A 10 -13.68 -0.83 21.48
N ARG A 11 -14.86 -1.46 21.45
CA ARG A 11 -15.16 -2.54 20.49
C ARG A 11 -14.96 -2.09 19.04
N ARG A 12 -15.47 -0.91 18.68
CA ARG A 12 -15.29 -0.35 17.33
C ARG A 12 -13.82 -0.13 16.98
N ARG A 13 -13.03 0.42 17.91
CA ARG A 13 -11.59 0.61 17.71
C ARG A 13 -10.88 -0.73 17.51
N GLY A 14 -11.23 -1.76 18.28
CA GLY A 14 -10.70 -3.11 18.11
C GLY A 14 -11.00 -3.70 16.72
N VAL A 15 -12.24 -3.56 16.25
CA VAL A 15 -12.63 -4.00 14.90
C VAL A 15 -11.85 -3.24 13.82
N LEU A 16 -11.72 -1.92 13.94
CA LEU A 16 -10.94 -1.11 13.01
C LEU A 16 -9.47 -1.49 12.98
N LEU A 17 -8.87 -1.80 14.13
CA LEU A 17 -7.49 -2.28 14.22
C LEU A 17 -7.34 -3.63 13.52
N GLY A 18 -8.25 -4.59 13.78
CA GLY A 18 -8.24 -5.88 13.10
C GLY A 18 -8.38 -5.74 11.58
N ALA A 19 -9.32 -4.91 11.11
CA ALA A 19 -9.48 -4.63 9.68
C ALA A 19 -8.25 -3.94 9.07
N PHE A 20 -7.62 -3.02 9.80
CA PHE A 20 -6.40 -2.36 9.36
C PHE A 20 -5.23 -3.34 9.27
N THR A 21 -5.07 -4.23 10.26
CA THR A 21 -4.04 -5.28 10.23
C THR A 21 -4.23 -6.21 9.04
N ILE A 22 -5.44 -6.69 8.78
CA ILE A 22 -5.74 -7.51 7.59
C ILE A 22 -5.38 -6.75 6.32
N TYR A 23 -5.78 -5.49 6.22
CA TYR A 23 -5.44 -4.62 5.10
C TYR A 23 -3.92 -4.47 4.92
N LEU A 24 -3.16 -4.24 6.00
CA LEU A 24 -1.70 -4.09 5.93
C LEU A 24 -1.01 -5.36 5.45
N VAL A 25 -1.49 -6.54 5.89
CA VAL A 25 -0.98 -7.83 5.41
C VAL A 25 -1.24 -7.99 3.92
N LEU A 26 -2.45 -7.68 3.46
CA LEU A 26 -2.79 -7.73 2.03
C LEU A 26 -2.00 -6.71 1.21
N LEU A 27 -1.85 -5.48 1.71
CA LEU A 27 -1.05 -4.44 1.07
C LEU A 27 0.40 -4.90 0.91
N ALA A 28 1.01 -5.41 1.98
CA ALA A 28 2.36 -5.94 1.92
C ALA A 28 2.46 -7.11 0.92
N TRP A 29 1.50 -8.03 0.91
CA TRP A 29 1.50 -9.14 -0.03
C TRP A 29 1.40 -8.68 -1.49
N VAL A 30 0.50 -7.74 -1.79
CA VAL A 30 0.34 -7.15 -3.12
C VAL A 30 1.60 -6.40 -3.56
N VAL A 31 2.19 -5.58 -2.68
CA VAL A 31 3.36 -4.76 -3.05
C VAL A 31 4.61 -5.62 -3.18
N LEU A 32 4.87 -6.49 -2.21
CA LEU A 32 6.12 -7.28 -2.16
C LEU A 32 6.15 -8.41 -3.20
N TRP A 33 5.01 -9.05 -3.46
CA TRP A 33 4.94 -10.24 -4.32
C TRP A 33 3.91 -10.15 -5.45
N LYS A 34 3.26 -9.00 -5.68
CA LYS A 34 2.27 -8.83 -6.76
C LYS A 34 1.18 -9.91 -6.76
N LEU A 35 0.78 -10.37 -5.57
CA LEU A 35 -0.17 -11.48 -5.33
C LEU A 35 0.32 -12.88 -5.75
N GLU A 36 1.60 -13.04 -6.07
CA GLU A 36 2.23 -14.34 -6.27
C GLU A 36 2.57 -15.01 -4.93
N VAL A 37 2.94 -16.29 -4.99
CA VAL A 37 3.35 -17.06 -3.81
C VAL A 37 4.61 -16.42 -3.22
N PRO A 38 4.63 -16.08 -1.91
CA PRO A 38 5.81 -15.52 -1.28
C PRO A 38 7.02 -16.44 -1.43
N TRP A 39 7.98 -15.98 -2.22
CA TRP A 39 9.24 -16.65 -2.47
C TRP A 39 10.38 -15.67 -2.24
N ILE A 40 11.43 -16.14 -1.58
CA ILE A 40 12.68 -15.42 -1.38
C ILE A 40 13.69 -16.26 -2.16
N GLY A 41 13.85 -15.96 -3.45
CA GLY A 41 14.62 -16.81 -4.36
C GLY A 41 16.12 -16.78 -4.11
N GLU A 42 16.87 -17.60 -4.86
CA GLU A 42 18.34 -17.68 -4.78
C GLU A 42 19.05 -16.37 -5.15
N ALA A 43 18.32 -15.44 -5.78
CA ALA A 43 18.75 -14.09 -6.11
C ALA A 43 18.62 -13.07 -4.96
N ALA A 44 18.12 -13.47 -3.79
CA ALA A 44 18.02 -12.59 -2.62
C ALA A 44 19.41 -12.04 -2.23
N GLY A 45 19.56 -10.72 -2.31
CA GLY A 45 20.84 -10.03 -2.07
C GLY A 45 21.67 -9.72 -3.32
N LEU A 46 21.18 -10.03 -4.53
CA LEU A 46 21.79 -9.52 -5.77
C LEU A 46 21.45 -8.03 -5.97
N ASP A 47 22.43 -7.27 -6.48
CA ASP A 47 22.26 -5.85 -6.79
C ASP A 47 21.16 -5.65 -7.84
N ARG A 48 20.05 -5.04 -7.43
CA ARG A 48 19.01 -4.51 -8.32
C ARG A 48 19.14 -3.00 -8.45
N PRO A 49 18.78 -2.42 -9.62
CA PRO A 49 18.91 -0.99 -9.85
C PRO A 49 18.14 -0.19 -8.81
N VAL A 50 18.73 0.91 -8.35
CA VAL A 50 18.08 1.85 -7.43
C VAL A 50 17.65 3.07 -8.24
N LYS A 51 16.34 3.27 -8.35
CA LYS A 51 15.75 4.37 -9.13
C LYS A 51 15.49 5.57 -8.23
N LEU A 52 16.50 6.44 -8.16
CA LEU A 52 16.45 7.63 -7.31
C LEU A 52 15.70 8.81 -7.95
N VAL A 53 15.72 8.92 -9.29
CA VAL A 53 15.06 10.02 -10.00
C VAL A 53 13.61 9.64 -10.28
N PRO A 54 12.63 10.36 -9.70
CA PRO A 54 11.23 9.99 -9.84
C PRO A 54 10.70 10.24 -11.26
N PHE A 55 9.71 9.46 -11.69
CA PHE A 55 8.92 9.59 -12.92
C PHE A 55 9.64 9.34 -14.26
N VAL A 56 10.97 9.28 -14.28
CA VAL A 56 11.77 9.05 -15.50
C VAL A 56 12.53 7.73 -15.40
N ALA A 57 12.99 7.19 -16.53
CA ALA A 57 13.96 6.11 -16.48
C ALA A 57 15.27 6.64 -15.85
N SER A 58 15.86 5.89 -14.92
CA SER A 58 17.13 6.27 -14.30
C SER A 58 17.91 5.04 -13.85
N GLY A 59 19.20 4.99 -14.18
CA GLY A 59 20.01 3.76 -14.03
C GLY A 59 19.54 2.68 -15.01
N ASP A 60 19.61 1.42 -14.59
CA ASP A 60 19.11 0.26 -15.37
C ASP A 60 17.59 0.03 -15.21
N ALA A 61 16.90 0.92 -14.49
CA ALA A 61 15.46 0.84 -14.26
C ALA A 61 14.68 1.67 -15.29
N GLY A 62 13.67 1.06 -15.90
CA GLY A 62 12.76 1.72 -16.85
C GLY A 62 11.88 2.80 -16.21
N ALA A 63 11.22 3.59 -17.07
CA ALA A 63 10.17 4.51 -16.63
C ALA A 63 8.94 3.72 -16.15
N ASN A 64 8.25 4.22 -15.13
CA ASN A 64 7.02 3.58 -14.65
C ASN A 64 5.89 3.85 -15.62
N SER A 65 5.06 2.84 -15.86
CA SER A 65 3.84 3.02 -16.62
C SER A 65 2.81 3.82 -15.81
N PRO A 66 1.94 4.61 -16.47
CA PRO A 66 0.82 5.27 -15.78
C PRO A 66 -0.10 4.30 -15.03
N ALA A 67 -0.19 3.05 -15.50
CA ALA A 67 -0.97 2.00 -14.86
C ALA A 67 -0.38 1.59 -13.51
N GLU A 68 0.94 1.35 -13.42
CA GLU A 68 1.63 1.01 -12.17
C GLU A 68 1.50 2.13 -11.14
N MET A 69 1.72 3.38 -11.56
CA MET A 69 1.54 4.53 -10.66
C MET A 69 0.09 4.63 -10.16
N THR A 70 -0.89 4.40 -11.03
CA THR A 70 -2.30 4.46 -10.64
C THR A 70 -2.65 3.36 -9.63
N ILE A 71 -2.12 2.15 -9.83
CA ILE A 71 -2.33 1.02 -8.90
C ILE A 71 -1.73 1.35 -7.53
N ASN A 72 -0.48 1.81 -7.48
CA ASN A 72 0.20 2.19 -6.24
C ASN A 72 -0.55 3.32 -5.49
N LEU A 73 -1.01 4.33 -6.24
CA LEU A 73 -1.84 5.41 -5.69
C LEU A 73 -3.12 4.87 -5.05
N VAL A 74 -3.87 4.03 -5.78
CA VAL A 74 -5.15 3.48 -5.31
C VAL A 74 -4.96 2.54 -4.12
N LEU A 75 -3.89 1.73 -4.13
CA LEU A 75 -3.58 0.81 -3.04
C LEU A 75 -3.33 1.53 -1.71
N PHE A 76 -2.80 2.75 -1.73
CA PHE A 76 -2.55 3.53 -0.51
C PHE A 76 -3.75 4.39 -0.04
N ILE A 77 -4.82 4.53 -0.82
CA ILE A 77 -6.03 5.27 -0.39
C ILE A 77 -6.65 4.66 0.89
N PRO A 78 -6.85 3.34 1.01
CA PRO A 78 -7.36 2.75 2.24
C PRO A 78 -6.45 2.99 3.46
N PHE A 79 -5.12 3.01 3.27
CA PHE A 79 -4.18 3.35 4.35
C PHE A 79 -4.52 4.72 4.97
N GLY A 80 -4.73 5.74 4.12
CA GLY A 80 -5.14 7.07 4.54
C GLY A 80 -6.50 7.10 5.26
N LEU A 81 -7.48 6.35 4.76
CA LEU A 81 -8.80 6.21 5.39
C LEU A 81 -8.68 5.62 6.81
N PHE A 82 -7.87 4.57 6.97
CA PHE A 82 -7.61 3.94 8.27
C PHE A 82 -6.91 4.88 9.24
N LEU A 83 -5.89 5.63 8.78
CA LEU A 83 -5.24 6.64 9.62
C LEU A 83 -6.24 7.70 10.10
N GLY A 84 -7.12 8.18 9.23
CA GLY A 84 -8.19 9.10 9.60
C GLY A 84 -9.14 8.53 10.66
N ALA A 85 -9.54 7.26 10.51
CA ALA A 85 -10.45 6.60 11.45
C ALA A 85 -9.81 6.26 12.82
N LEU A 86 -8.55 5.80 12.83
CA LEU A 86 -7.83 5.32 14.02
C LEU A 86 -7.11 6.43 14.78
N ALA A 87 -6.63 7.44 14.05
CA ALA A 87 -5.90 8.59 14.56
C ALA A 87 -6.56 9.93 14.11
N PRO A 88 -7.82 10.19 14.51
CA PRO A 88 -8.63 11.30 14.00
C PRO A 88 -8.09 12.70 14.30
N LYS A 89 -7.10 12.80 15.20
CA LYS A 89 -6.42 14.04 15.60
C LYS A 89 -5.16 14.32 14.77
N TRP A 90 -4.72 13.39 13.93
CA TRP A 90 -3.53 13.58 13.10
C TRP A 90 -3.80 14.58 11.98
N SER A 91 -2.84 15.48 11.77
CA SER A 91 -2.77 16.39 10.63
C SER A 91 -2.34 15.66 9.37
N TRP A 92 -2.53 16.32 8.22
CA TRP A 92 -2.12 15.80 6.91
C TRP A 92 -0.63 15.41 6.88
N TRP A 93 0.27 16.19 7.51
CA TRP A 93 1.70 15.89 7.50
C TRP A 93 2.05 14.63 8.30
N ARG A 94 1.33 14.33 9.40
CA ARG A 94 1.53 13.09 10.17
C ARG A 94 1.05 11.89 9.38
N ALA A 95 -0.08 12.02 8.70
CA ALA A 95 -0.59 10.99 7.80
C ALA A 95 0.37 10.74 6.63
N GLY A 96 0.86 11.80 5.99
CA GLY A 96 1.85 11.73 4.93
C GLY A 96 3.17 11.12 5.39
N LEU A 97 3.69 11.51 6.56
CA LEU A 97 4.91 10.93 7.11
C LEU A 97 4.75 9.43 7.42
N ALA A 98 3.62 9.03 8.01
CA ALA A 98 3.34 7.62 8.25
C ALA A 98 3.25 6.81 6.95
N ALA A 99 2.67 7.38 5.89
CA ALA A 99 2.61 6.76 4.57
C ALA A 99 3.99 6.66 3.92
N LEU A 100 4.80 7.72 3.99
CA LEU A 100 6.16 7.75 3.48
C LEU A 100 7.03 6.70 4.17
N VAL A 101 6.96 6.59 5.50
CA VAL A 101 7.70 5.57 6.26
C VAL A 101 7.23 4.16 5.91
N ALA A 102 5.92 3.95 5.78
CA ALA A 102 5.39 2.65 5.37
C ALA A 102 5.83 2.27 3.95
N SER A 103 5.77 3.20 3.00
CA SER A 103 6.23 2.99 1.63
C SER A 103 7.73 2.72 1.59
N LEU A 104 8.53 3.50 2.32
CA LEU A 104 9.97 3.30 2.40
C LEU A 104 10.34 1.93 2.98
N ALA A 105 9.61 1.49 4.01
CA ALA A 105 9.80 0.14 4.56
C ALA A 105 9.49 -0.94 3.52
N LEU A 106 8.44 -0.79 2.70
CA LEU A 106 8.12 -1.73 1.62
C LEU A 106 9.22 -1.76 0.56
N GLU A 107 9.69 -0.60 0.07
CA GLU A 107 10.79 -0.52 -0.90
C GLU A 107 12.07 -1.17 -0.39
N ILE A 108 12.44 -0.91 0.87
CA ILE A 108 13.62 -1.52 1.50
C ILE A 108 13.46 -3.04 1.56
N VAL A 109 12.29 -3.53 1.96
CA VAL A 109 12.04 -4.98 1.98
C VAL A 109 12.15 -5.56 0.58
N GLN A 110 11.50 -4.97 -0.44
CA GLN A 110 11.56 -5.44 -1.84
C GLN A 110 13.00 -5.53 -2.36
N GLN A 111 13.83 -4.53 -2.02
CA GLN A 111 15.25 -4.53 -2.36
C GLN A 111 16.01 -5.67 -1.67
N LEU A 112 15.75 -5.92 -0.38
CA LEU A 112 16.43 -6.96 0.40
C LEU A 112 16.05 -8.38 -0.02
N ILE A 113 14.77 -8.62 -0.35
CA ILE A 113 14.28 -9.93 -0.80
C ILE A 113 14.36 -10.09 -2.32
N SER A 114 14.90 -9.09 -3.02
CA SER A 114 15.11 -9.05 -4.47
C SER A 114 13.85 -9.31 -5.30
N THR A 115 12.67 -8.98 -4.77
CA THR A 115 11.37 -9.05 -5.49
C THR A 115 11.07 -7.80 -6.32
N GLY A 116 11.87 -6.72 -6.14
CA GLY A 116 11.74 -5.47 -6.87
C GLY A 116 12.97 -4.57 -6.72
N SER A 117 12.95 -3.43 -7.39
CA SER A 117 13.94 -2.35 -7.28
C SER A 117 13.37 -1.21 -6.44
N PHE A 118 14.22 -0.57 -5.62
CA PHE A 118 13.86 0.67 -4.95
C PHE A 118 13.45 1.77 -5.94
N ASP A 119 12.23 2.31 -5.84
CA ASP A 119 11.72 3.39 -6.71
C ASP A 119 11.16 4.58 -5.91
N THR A 120 11.83 5.73 -6.03
CA THR A 120 11.37 7.00 -5.41
C THR A 120 9.98 7.44 -5.91
N THR A 121 9.61 7.07 -7.14
CA THR A 121 8.28 7.35 -7.70
C THR A 121 7.20 6.70 -6.84
N ASP A 122 7.42 5.46 -6.40
CA ASP A 122 6.46 4.71 -5.60
C ASP A 122 6.29 5.34 -4.22
N LEU A 123 7.38 5.82 -3.60
CA LEU A 123 7.29 6.62 -2.36
C LEU A 123 6.37 7.83 -2.50
N ILE A 124 6.49 8.58 -3.60
CA ILE A 124 5.69 9.79 -3.85
C ILE A 124 4.23 9.41 -4.10
N VAL A 125 4.01 8.44 -4.98
CA VAL A 125 2.69 8.01 -5.43
C VAL A 125 1.90 7.36 -4.27
N ASN A 126 2.54 6.52 -3.47
CA ASN A 126 1.96 5.90 -2.28
C ASN A 126 1.61 6.94 -1.22
N THR A 127 2.51 7.90 -0.98
CA THR A 127 2.25 9.01 -0.06
C THR A 127 1.06 9.86 -0.54
N ALA A 128 0.98 10.15 -1.84
CA ALA A 128 -0.14 10.87 -2.44
C ALA A 128 -1.46 10.10 -2.27
N GLY A 129 -1.48 8.79 -2.54
CA GLY A 129 -2.63 7.92 -2.32
C GLY A 129 -3.13 7.96 -0.86
N ALA A 130 -2.21 7.85 0.10
CA ALA A 130 -2.56 7.94 1.51
C ALA A 130 -3.10 9.32 1.91
N LEU A 131 -2.54 10.40 1.37
CA LEU A 131 -3.05 11.75 1.59
C LEU A 131 -4.45 11.95 0.99
N LEU A 132 -4.74 11.37 -0.17
CA LEU A 132 -6.09 11.35 -0.76
C LEU A 132 -7.08 10.62 0.15
N GLY A 133 -6.72 9.43 0.64
CA GLY A 133 -7.54 8.69 1.59
C GLY A 133 -7.79 9.43 2.90
N TRP A 134 -6.75 10.09 3.44
CA TRP A 134 -6.91 10.95 4.62
C TRP A 134 -7.80 12.18 4.32
N GLY A 135 -7.69 12.75 3.12
CA GLY A 135 -8.56 13.82 2.64
C GLY A 135 -10.03 13.40 2.62
N VAL A 136 -10.34 12.17 2.16
CA VAL A 136 -11.69 11.60 2.23
C VAL A 136 -12.19 11.53 3.68
N TYR A 137 -11.34 11.12 4.63
CA TYR A 137 -11.70 11.17 6.05
C TYR A 137 -12.06 12.60 6.50
N VAL A 138 -11.30 13.62 6.10
CA VAL A 138 -11.60 15.02 6.44
C VAL A 138 -12.94 15.46 5.86
N LEU A 139 -13.24 15.10 4.62
CA LEU A 139 -14.52 15.38 3.97
C LEU A 139 -15.68 14.72 4.73
N VAL A 140 -15.55 13.43 5.06
CA VAL A 140 -16.53 12.70 5.86
C VAL A 140 -16.70 13.34 7.24
N ARG A 141 -15.60 13.76 7.89
CA ARG A 141 -15.64 14.42 9.20
C ARG A 141 -16.45 15.72 9.14
N ARG A 142 -16.27 16.51 8.09
CA ARG A 142 -17.00 17.76 7.86
C ARG A 142 -18.48 17.51 7.58
N ALA A 143 -18.81 16.52 6.75
CA ALA A 143 -20.18 16.23 6.36
C ALA A 143 -20.99 15.48 7.44
N ALA A 144 -20.40 14.50 8.12
CA ALA A 144 -21.09 13.59 9.03
C ALA A 144 -21.02 14.02 10.51
N GLY A 145 -20.12 14.94 10.89
CA GLY A 145 -20.00 15.50 12.23
C GLY A 145 -19.93 14.42 13.33
N PRO A 146 -20.89 14.37 14.28
CA PRO A 146 -20.92 13.34 15.34
C PRO A 146 -21.01 11.89 14.82
N ARG A 147 -21.52 11.68 13.60
CA ARG A 147 -21.66 10.35 12.99
C ARG A 147 -20.37 9.84 12.34
N THR A 148 -19.33 10.67 12.22
CA THR A 148 -18.04 10.32 11.59
C THR A 148 -17.48 8.97 12.02
N PRO A 149 -17.42 8.61 13.32
CA PRO A 149 -16.84 7.33 13.71
C PRO A 149 -17.62 6.11 13.20
N VAL A 150 -18.94 6.25 13.05
CA VAL A 150 -19.80 5.17 12.54
C VAL A 150 -19.67 5.07 11.02
N VAL A 151 -19.72 6.20 10.32
CA VAL A 151 -19.56 6.25 8.85
C VAL A 151 -18.20 5.73 8.44
N MET A 152 -17.12 6.21 9.07
CA MET A 152 -15.76 5.73 8.81
C MET A 152 -15.59 4.25 9.13
N SER A 153 -16.19 3.75 10.22
CA SER A 153 -16.11 2.33 10.53
C SER A 153 -16.77 1.47 9.47
N ARG A 154 -17.94 1.88 8.97
CA ARG A 154 -18.61 1.18 7.86
C ARG A 154 -17.77 1.24 6.60
N LEU A 155 -17.27 2.43 6.25
CA LEU A 155 -16.43 2.63 5.06
C LEU A 155 -15.18 1.74 5.10
N CYS A 156 -14.41 1.76 6.20
CA CYS A 156 -13.23 0.94 6.35
C CYS A 156 -13.55 -0.57 6.28
N ILE A 157 -14.62 -1.03 6.94
CA ILE A 157 -15.02 -2.44 6.89
C ILE A 157 -15.44 -2.84 5.46
N THR A 158 -16.23 -2.01 4.79
CA THR A 158 -16.65 -2.25 3.41
C THR A 158 -15.46 -2.30 2.47
N VAL A 159 -14.52 -1.35 2.57
CA VAL A 159 -13.29 -1.35 1.77
C VAL A 159 -12.48 -2.62 2.04
N SER A 160 -12.24 -3.00 3.30
CA SER A 160 -11.54 -4.25 3.62
C SER A 160 -12.24 -5.49 3.06
N ALA A 161 -13.57 -5.56 3.16
CA ALA A 161 -14.33 -6.69 2.63
C ALA A 161 -14.24 -6.77 1.10
N LEU A 162 -14.37 -5.63 0.40
CA LEU A 162 -14.21 -5.55 -1.05
C LEU A 162 -12.80 -5.95 -1.49
N THR A 163 -11.76 -5.48 -0.79
CA THR A 163 -10.38 -5.87 -1.07
C THR A 163 -10.17 -7.37 -0.87
N LEU A 164 -10.69 -7.94 0.23
CA LEU A 164 -10.61 -9.39 0.47
C LEU A 164 -11.31 -10.20 -0.62
N VAL A 165 -12.51 -9.77 -1.05
CA VAL A 165 -13.24 -10.44 -2.13
C VAL A 165 -12.47 -10.33 -3.45
N ALA A 166 -11.94 -9.15 -3.79
CA ALA A 166 -11.17 -8.97 -5.00
C ALA A 166 -9.91 -9.86 -5.02
N VAL A 167 -9.20 -9.95 -3.89
CA VAL A 167 -8.04 -10.85 -3.74
C VAL A 167 -8.46 -12.31 -3.85
N ALA A 168 -9.54 -12.73 -3.19
CA ALA A 168 -10.03 -14.10 -3.27
C ALA A 168 -10.44 -14.48 -4.70
N VAL A 169 -11.12 -13.58 -5.41
CA VAL A 169 -11.47 -13.76 -6.83
C VAL A 169 -10.21 -13.87 -7.68
N PHE A 170 -9.21 -13.02 -7.46
CA PHE A 170 -7.94 -13.08 -8.17
C PHE A 170 -7.21 -14.41 -7.94
N VAL A 171 -7.11 -14.87 -6.69
CA VAL A 171 -6.41 -16.10 -6.32
C VAL A 171 -7.11 -17.36 -6.84
N VAL A 172 -8.44 -17.37 -6.88
CA VAL A 172 -9.23 -18.51 -7.39
C VAL A 172 -9.36 -18.48 -8.92
N SER A 173 -9.07 -17.33 -9.54
CA SER A 173 -9.13 -17.16 -10.99
C SER A 173 -8.18 -18.13 -11.69
N PRO A 174 -8.60 -18.80 -12.77
CA PRO A 174 -7.72 -19.66 -13.55
C PRO A 174 -6.60 -18.88 -14.27
N PHE A 175 -6.70 -17.54 -14.32
CA PHE A 175 -5.70 -16.66 -14.89
C PHE A 175 -4.57 -16.40 -13.89
N HIS A 176 -3.65 -17.35 -13.76
CA HIS A 176 -2.35 -17.08 -13.13
C HIS A 176 -1.48 -16.34 -14.15
N TYR A 177 -1.05 -15.11 -13.84
CA TYR A 177 0.09 -14.52 -14.54
C TYR A 177 1.27 -15.48 -14.31
N GLY A 178 1.91 -15.93 -15.39
CA GLY A 178 3.02 -16.90 -15.30
C GLY A 178 4.15 -16.38 -14.40
N PRO A 179 5.03 -17.27 -13.89
CA PRO A 179 6.07 -16.90 -12.94
C PRO A 179 6.89 -15.71 -13.44
N GLN A 180 7.24 -14.79 -12.54
CA GLN A 180 8.15 -13.68 -12.85
C GLN A 180 9.39 -14.23 -13.56
N ARG A 181 9.60 -13.78 -14.80
CA ARG A 181 10.82 -14.10 -15.54
C ARG A 181 11.98 -13.35 -14.91
N ASP A 182 13.04 -14.07 -14.55
CA ASP A 182 14.27 -13.47 -14.10
C ASP A 182 14.79 -12.49 -15.16
N VAL A 183 15.01 -11.24 -14.76
CA VAL A 183 15.76 -10.28 -15.58
C VAL A 183 17.23 -10.62 -15.38
N VAL A 184 17.75 -11.49 -16.24
CA VAL A 184 19.18 -11.76 -16.32
C VAL A 184 19.86 -10.52 -16.88
N VAL A 185 20.60 -9.80 -16.04
CA VAL A 185 21.51 -8.74 -16.52
C VAL A 185 22.70 -9.46 -17.14
N GLU A 186 22.69 -9.58 -18.47
CA GLU A 186 23.82 -10.09 -19.22
C GLU A 186 24.97 -9.07 -19.09
N ARG A 187 25.98 -9.40 -18.27
CA ARG A 187 27.21 -8.63 -18.25
C ARG A 187 27.91 -8.84 -19.59
N THR A 188 27.72 -7.92 -20.53
CA THR A 188 28.59 -7.84 -21.70
C THR A 188 29.99 -7.51 -21.20
N SER A 189 30.83 -8.54 -21.12
CA SER A 189 32.27 -8.37 -20.98
C SER A 189 32.76 -7.55 -22.18
N PRO A 190 33.56 -6.49 -21.98
CA PRO A 190 34.22 -5.85 -23.11
C PRO A 190 35.09 -6.90 -23.79
N THR A 191 34.88 -7.09 -25.09
CA THR A 191 35.73 -7.94 -25.93
C THR A 191 37.18 -7.44 -25.83
N PRO A 192 38.16 -8.36 -25.69
CA PRO A 192 39.56 -8.03 -25.45
C PRO A 192 40.19 -7.23 -26.59
#